data_AF-A0A918JN62-F1
#
_entry.id   AF-A0A918JN62-F1
#
_cell.length_a   1.000
_cell.length_b   1.000
_cell.length_c   1.000
_cell.angle_alpha   90.00
_cell.angle_beta   90.00
_cell.angle_gamma   90.00
#
_symmetry.space_group_name_H-M   'P 1'
#
loop_
_entity.id
_entity.type
_entity.pdbx_description
1 polymer ?
#
loop_
_entity_poly.entity_id
_entity_poly.type
_entity_poly.pdbx_seq_one_letter_code
_entity_poly.pdbx_strand_id
1 'polypeptide(L)'
;MIRKKHIVTALALVACIGCEQASQKTDSMVRRDAADTEYQALIDKAQALTSPTTFSEPVRHLSELIIIQNLVAESKAVYKDARILHWDDSDVEALESRLQSINQPLALASLDAFSTALDMSLTFKKKKTDVESLPVSDNTLAKQALLTHLKTFNAELDACCVEKITLINRFLSSEKEKYFDVIKLGHNTLHYMGMLIRGEITEQALRNKIASQRHTITELASLSADNQSDAKEHVPD
;
A
#
# COMPACT_ATOMS: atom_id res chain seq x y z
N MET A 1 -10.15 -93.11 -43.13
CA MET A 1 -11.06 -93.16 -41.96
C MET A 1 -10.50 -92.19 -40.92
N ILE A 2 -11.05 -90.97 -40.83
CA ILE A 2 -12.06 -90.53 -39.83
C ILE A 2 -11.37 -90.44 -38.44
N ARG A 3 -11.12 -89.27 -37.85
CA ARG A 3 -12.14 -88.28 -37.46
C ARG A 3 -11.53 -86.89 -37.17
N LYS A 4 -12.12 -85.86 -37.81
CA LYS A 4 -12.14 -84.46 -37.37
C LYS A 4 -12.96 -84.30 -36.08
N LYS A 5 -12.58 -83.37 -35.19
CA LYS A 5 -13.40 -82.44 -34.37
C LYS A 5 -12.44 -81.32 -33.91
N HIS A 6 -12.46 -80.05 -34.34
CA HIS A 6 -13.46 -78.97 -34.35
C HIS A 6 -14.00 -78.53 -32.98
N ILE A 7 -13.97 -77.20 -32.77
CA ILE A 7 -14.78 -76.33 -31.89
C ILE A 7 -14.14 -76.06 -30.51
N VAL A 8 -13.42 -74.93 -30.37
CA VAL A 8 -13.89 -73.59 -29.94
C VAL A 8 -14.17 -73.54 -28.44
N THR A 9 -13.27 -72.88 -27.72
CA THR A 9 -13.59 -72.20 -26.45
C THR A 9 -12.89 -70.84 -26.46
N ALA A 10 -13.54 -69.87 -27.08
CA ALA A 10 -13.38 -68.48 -26.69
C ALA A 10 -14.24 -68.27 -25.45
N LEU A 11 -13.67 -67.81 -24.33
CA LEU A 11 -14.26 -66.76 -23.50
C LEU A 11 -13.39 -66.43 -22.28
N ALA A 12 -13.30 -65.13 -22.02
CA ALA A 12 -13.21 -64.51 -20.70
C ALA A 12 -11.87 -64.57 -19.95
N LEU A 13 -10.98 -63.64 -20.30
CA LEU A 13 -10.22 -62.89 -19.30
C LEU A 13 -9.88 -61.47 -19.82
N VAL A 14 -10.92 -60.75 -20.25
CA VAL A 14 -10.93 -59.28 -20.27
C VAL A 14 -11.79 -58.85 -19.09
N ALA A 15 -11.17 -58.65 -17.94
CA ALA A 15 -11.74 -57.91 -16.81
C ALA A 15 -10.65 -57.49 -15.82
N CYS A 16 -9.51 -57.00 -16.33
CA CYS A 16 -8.71 -56.02 -15.60
C CYS A 16 -8.89 -54.66 -16.29
N ILE A 17 -10.15 -54.28 -16.54
CA ILE A 17 -10.50 -52.87 -16.52
C ILE A 17 -10.41 -52.54 -15.03
N GLY A 18 -9.22 -52.13 -14.60
CA GLY A 18 -9.07 -51.45 -13.33
C GLY A 18 -10.17 -50.40 -13.33
N CYS A 19 -11.12 -50.55 -12.43
CA CYS A 19 -12.04 -49.51 -12.10
C CYS A 19 -11.14 -48.43 -11.47
N GLU A 20 -10.54 -47.57 -12.30
CA GLU A 20 -10.11 -46.26 -11.86
C GLU A 20 -11.41 -45.55 -11.49
N GLN A 21 -11.92 -45.85 -10.30
CA GLN A 21 -12.72 -44.89 -9.57
C GLN A 21 -11.83 -43.67 -9.50
N ALA A 22 -12.10 -42.69 -10.37
CA ALA A 22 -11.54 -41.36 -10.27
C ALA A 22 -11.64 -41.02 -8.79
N SER A 23 -10.48 -40.90 -8.13
CA SER A 23 -10.38 -40.61 -6.71
C SER A 23 -11.34 -39.47 -6.41
N GLN A 24 -12.45 -39.77 -5.73
CA GLN A 24 -13.43 -38.74 -5.40
C GLN A 24 -12.69 -37.77 -4.47
N LYS A 25 -12.50 -36.53 -4.95
CA LYS A 25 -11.86 -35.49 -4.15
C LYS A 25 -12.60 -35.39 -2.83
N THR A 26 -11.86 -35.45 -1.73
CA THR A 26 -12.45 -35.19 -0.41
C THR A 26 -12.88 -33.73 -0.31
N ASP A 27 -13.81 -33.41 0.59
CA ASP A 27 -14.23 -32.02 0.84
C ASP A 27 -13.05 -31.12 1.23
N SER A 28 -11.98 -31.69 1.80
CA SER A 28 -10.75 -30.96 2.09
C SER A 28 -9.97 -30.60 0.82
N MET A 29 -9.92 -31.52 -0.15
CA MET A 29 -9.28 -31.28 -1.44
C MET A 29 -10.07 -30.27 -2.26
N VAL A 30 -11.40 -30.38 -2.29
CA VAL A 30 -12.28 -29.42 -2.98
C VAL A 30 -12.11 -28.01 -2.41
N ARG A 31 -12.09 -27.87 -1.07
CA ARG A 31 -11.84 -26.58 -0.42
C ARG A 31 -10.46 -26.01 -0.74
N ARG A 32 -9.44 -26.87 -0.77
CA ARG A 32 -8.08 -26.45 -1.13
C ARG A 32 -8.00 -25.99 -2.58
N ASP A 33 -8.54 -26.75 -3.53
CA ASP A 33 -8.52 -26.37 -4.94
C ASP A 33 -9.26 -25.03 -5.20
N ALA A 34 -10.37 -24.81 -4.48
CA ALA A 34 -11.10 -23.55 -4.56
C ALA A 34 -10.27 -22.39 -4.00
N ALA A 35 -9.63 -22.59 -2.84
CA ALA A 35 -8.74 -21.60 -2.24
C ALA A 35 -7.54 -21.29 -3.14
N ASP A 36 -6.88 -22.30 -3.70
CA ASP A 36 -5.74 -22.14 -4.61
C ASP A 36 -6.16 -21.34 -5.86
N THR A 37 -7.34 -21.60 -6.41
CA THR A 37 -7.88 -20.89 -7.58
C THR A 37 -8.17 -19.41 -7.26
N GLU A 38 -8.83 -19.14 -6.14
CA GLU A 38 -9.17 -17.78 -5.72
C GLU A 38 -7.91 -16.97 -5.37
N TYR A 39 -6.99 -17.61 -4.63
CA TYR A 39 -5.68 -17.07 -4.32
C TYR A 39 -4.93 -16.66 -5.58
N GLN A 40 -4.77 -17.58 -6.55
CA GLN A 40 -4.03 -17.29 -7.78
C GLN A 40 -4.67 -16.15 -8.57
N ALA A 41 -6.00 -16.11 -8.64
CA ALA A 41 -6.70 -15.04 -9.34
C ALA A 41 -6.45 -13.65 -8.72
N LEU A 42 -6.22 -13.56 -7.41
CA LEU A 42 -5.85 -12.31 -6.74
C LEU A 42 -4.39 -11.93 -7.01
N ILE A 43 -3.48 -12.90 -7.01
CA ILE A 43 -2.06 -12.68 -7.32
C ILE A 43 -1.87 -12.25 -8.76
N ASP A 44 -2.51 -12.91 -9.72
CA ASP A 44 -2.45 -12.56 -11.13
C ASP A 44 -2.94 -11.12 -11.36
N LYS A 45 -4.01 -10.70 -10.66
CA LYS A 45 -4.50 -9.31 -10.71
C LYS A 45 -3.48 -8.34 -10.12
N ALA A 46 -2.86 -8.68 -8.99
CA ALA A 46 -1.86 -7.83 -8.35
C ALA A 46 -0.65 -7.65 -9.27
N GLN A 47 -0.16 -8.76 -9.86
CA GLN A 47 0.96 -8.76 -10.81
C GLN A 47 0.62 -7.97 -12.08
N ALA A 48 -0.60 -8.09 -12.62
CA ALA A 48 -1.03 -7.35 -13.81
C ALA A 48 -1.06 -5.82 -13.61
N LEU A 49 -1.21 -5.35 -12.36
CA LEU A 49 -1.12 -3.94 -12.00
C LEU A 49 0.32 -3.46 -11.80
N THR A 50 1.29 -4.37 -11.72
CA THR A 50 2.70 -4.00 -11.63
C THR A 50 3.25 -3.65 -13.00
N SER A 51 3.93 -2.50 -13.07
CA SER A 51 4.70 -2.05 -14.22
C SER A 51 6.18 -1.91 -13.82
N PRO A 52 7.11 -1.76 -14.79
CA PRO A 52 8.52 -1.50 -14.48
C PRO A 52 8.75 -0.27 -13.58
N THR A 53 7.82 0.69 -13.58
CA THR A 53 7.94 1.94 -12.79
C THR A 53 7.17 1.93 -11.48
N THR A 54 6.29 0.94 -11.24
CA THR A 54 5.38 0.92 -10.08
C THR A 54 6.12 1.04 -8.74
N PHE A 55 7.28 0.40 -8.61
CA PHE A 55 8.08 0.43 -7.37
C PHE A 55 9.25 1.42 -7.40
N SER A 56 9.73 1.84 -8.58
CA SER A 56 10.79 2.84 -8.69
C SER A 56 10.26 4.28 -8.65
N GLU A 57 8.98 4.49 -8.98
CA GLU A 57 8.29 5.78 -8.91
C GLU A 57 7.01 5.68 -8.02
N PRO A 58 7.13 5.24 -6.75
CA PRO A 58 5.98 4.82 -5.96
C PRO A 58 4.97 5.94 -5.70
N VAL A 59 5.42 7.20 -5.62
CA VAL A 59 4.54 8.36 -5.43
C VAL A 59 3.60 8.56 -6.62
N ARG A 60 4.01 8.24 -7.86
CA ARG A 60 3.16 8.37 -9.05
C ARG A 60 2.15 7.25 -9.19
N HIS A 61 2.45 6.10 -8.60
CA HIS A 61 1.67 4.88 -8.70
C HIS A 61 0.91 4.56 -7.40
N LEU A 62 0.70 5.54 -6.51
CA LEU A 62 0.08 5.34 -5.19
C LEU A 62 -1.25 4.59 -5.24
N SER A 63 -2.16 4.98 -6.14
CA SER A 63 -3.47 4.33 -6.28
C SER A 63 -3.35 2.86 -6.66
N GLU A 64 -2.45 2.53 -7.60
CA GLU A 64 -2.19 1.16 -8.04
C GLU A 64 -1.54 0.35 -6.92
N LEU A 65 -0.55 0.92 -6.23
CA LEU A 65 0.12 0.31 -5.09
C LEU A 65 -0.84 -0.02 -3.94
N ILE A 66 -1.80 0.86 -3.64
CA ILE A 66 -2.86 0.59 -2.65
C ILE A 66 -3.73 -0.59 -3.10
N ILE A 67 -4.08 -0.67 -4.38
CA ILE A 67 -4.87 -1.80 -4.90
C ILE A 67 -4.06 -3.10 -4.80
N ILE A 68 -2.80 -3.08 -5.22
CA ILE A 68 -1.88 -4.22 -5.12
C ILE A 68 -1.77 -4.69 -3.67
N GLN A 69 -1.56 -3.77 -2.71
CA GLN A 69 -1.48 -4.09 -1.29
C GLN A 69 -2.76 -4.76 -0.77
N ASN A 70 -3.95 -4.30 -1.20
CA ASN A 70 -5.22 -4.92 -0.81
C ASN A 70 -5.38 -6.31 -1.41
N LEU A 71 -5.06 -6.49 -2.70
CA LEU A 71 -5.12 -7.80 -3.37
C LEU A 71 -4.19 -8.83 -2.72
N VAL A 72 -2.99 -8.39 -2.31
CA VAL A 72 -2.08 -9.23 -1.53
C VAL A 72 -2.68 -9.57 -0.19
N ALA A 73 -3.21 -8.61 0.58
CA ALA A 73 -3.83 -8.92 1.86
C ALA A 73 -5.05 -9.87 1.73
N GLU A 74 -5.86 -9.68 0.70
CA GLU A 74 -7.01 -10.53 0.37
C GLU A 74 -6.58 -11.95 0.00
N SER A 75 -5.50 -12.13 -0.77
CA SER A 75 -5.02 -13.47 -1.14
C SER A 75 -4.61 -14.28 0.09
N LYS A 76 -3.97 -13.64 1.08
CA LYS A 76 -3.63 -14.27 2.37
C LYS A 76 -4.87 -14.64 3.18
N ALA A 77 -5.93 -13.85 3.07
CA ALA A 77 -7.19 -14.10 3.75
C ALA A 77 -7.93 -15.34 3.20
N VAL A 78 -7.81 -15.63 1.89
CA VAL A 78 -8.43 -16.82 1.27
C VAL A 78 -8.08 -18.12 2.00
N TYR A 79 -6.79 -18.38 2.23
CA TYR A 79 -6.36 -19.58 2.95
C TYR A 79 -6.77 -19.58 4.43
N LYS A 80 -6.75 -18.40 5.07
CA LYS A 80 -7.21 -18.24 6.45
C LYS A 80 -8.69 -18.60 6.59
N ASP A 81 -9.53 -18.10 5.69
CA ASP A 81 -10.98 -18.32 5.69
C ASP A 81 -11.32 -19.77 5.32
N ALA A 82 -10.54 -20.37 4.43
CA ALA A 82 -10.62 -21.80 4.10
C ALA A 82 -10.11 -22.72 5.23
N ARG A 83 -9.54 -22.16 6.31
CA ARG A 83 -8.89 -22.87 7.44
C ARG A 83 -7.73 -23.78 6.99
N ILE A 84 -7.01 -23.35 5.95
CA ILE A 84 -5.83 -24.03 5.44
C ILE A 84 -4.62 -23.47 6.19
N LEU A 85 -3.92 -24.35 6.92
CA LEU A 85 -2.72 -24.01 7.68
C LEU A 85 -1.47 -24.35 6.87
N HIS A 86 -0.34 -23.70 7.20
CA HIS A 86 0.97 -23.94 6.58
C HIS A 86 0.98 -23.73 5.06
N TRP A 87 0.25 -22.71 4.60
CA TRP A 87 0.40 -22.22 3.23
C TRP A 87 1.54 -21.20 3.22
N ASP A 88 2.42 -21.33 2.23
CA ASP A 88 3.56 -20.45 1.98
C ASP A 88 3.69 -20.33 0.46
N ASP A 89 3.92 -19.13 -0.01
CA ASP A 89 4.03 -18.81 -1.43
C ASP A 89 5.06 -17.70 -1.64
N SER A 90 6.16 -18.07 -2.31
CA SER A 90 7.30 -17.19 -2.54
C SER A 90 6.96 -15.96 -3.36
N ASP A 91 5.95 -16.00 -4.23
CA ASP A 91 5.59 -14.87 -5.08
C ASP A 91 4.85 -13.80 -4.27
N VAL A 92 3.99 -14.21 -3.32
CA VAL A 92 3.38 -13.28 -2.36
C VAL A 92 4.40 -12.69 -1.43
N GLU A 93 5.30 -13.50 -0.86
CA GLU A 93 6.34 -12.99 0.02
C GLU A 93 7.24 -11.97 -0.69
N ALA A 94 7.61 -12.24 -1.95
CA ALA A 94 8.37 -11.32 -2.78
C ALA A 94 7.61 -10.02 -3.03
N LEU A 95 6.30 -10.09 -3.32
CA LEU A 95 5.47 -8.90 -3.55
C LEU A 95 5.27 -8.08 -2.27
N GLU A 96 5.05 -8.73 -1.12
CA GLU A 96 4.98 -8.08 0.19
C GLU A 96 6.29 -7.37 0.53
N SER A 97 7.42 -8.04 0.35
CA SER A 97 8.75 -7.45 0.57
C SER A 97 8.96 -6.20 -0.29
N ARG A 98 8.56 -6.25 -1.57
CA ARG A 98 8.61 -5.07 -2.47
C ARG A 98 7.71 -3.94 -2.00
N LEU A 99 6.47 -4.24 -1.56
CA LEU A 99 5.55 -3.24 -1.00
C LEU A 99 6.10 -2.60 0.28
N GLN A 100 6.74 -3.40 1.15
CA GLN A 100 7.35 -2.90 2.38
C GLN A 100 8.59 -2.03 2.08
N SER A 101 9.37 -2.37 1.06
CA SER A 101 10.59 -1.62 0.70
C SER A 101 10.33 -0.15 0.33
N ILE A 102 9.12 0.18 -0.10
CA ILE A 102 8.73 1.55 -0.47
C ILE A 102 8.05 2.33 0.68
N ASN A 103 7.76 1.71 1.83
CA ASN A 103 7.10 2.38 2.95
C ASN A 103 7.89 3.58 3.48
N GLN A 104 9.20 3.43 3.66
CA GLN A 104 10.05 4.53 4.13
C GLN A 104 10.12 5.69 3.11
N PRO A 105 10.44 5.46 1.81
CA PRO A 105 10.36 6.51 0.80
C PRO A 105 9.01 7.25 0.76
N LEU A 106 7.90 6.51 0.88
CA LEU A 106 6.58 7.12 0.91
C LEU A 106 6.34 7.96 2.18
N ALA A 107 6.77 7.47 3.35
CA ALA A 107 6.69 8.24 4.58
C ALA A 107 7.46 9.56 4.50
N LEU A 108 8.67 9.56 3.89
CA LEU A 108 9.44 10.77 3.62
C LEU A 108 8.72 11.71 2.64
N ALA A 109 8.14 11.16 1.56
CA ALA A 109 7.37 11.95 0.60
C ALA A 109 6.12 12.60 1.22
N SER A 110 5.48 11.95 2.21
CA SER A 110 4.38 12.55 2.98
C SER A 110 4.85 13.75 3.81
N LEU A 111 6.03 13.65 4.45
CA LEU A 111 6.64 14.77 5.16
C LEU A 111 7.04 15.92 4.23
N ASP A 112 7.54 15.62 3.03
CA ASP A 112 7.85 16.63 2.01
C ASP A 112 6.58 17.36 1.57
N ALA A 113 5.51 16.63 1.26
CA ALA A 113 4.22 17.20 0.92
C ALA A 113 3.64 18.06 2.06
N PHE A 114 3.81 17.63 3.31
CA PHE A 114 3.42 18.42 4.48
C PHE A 114 4.24 19.71 4.59
N SER A 115 5.55 19.67 4.31
CA SER A 115 6.39 20.87 4.27
C SER A 115 5.96 21.84 3.17
N THR A 116 5.60 21.33 1.99
CA THR A 116 5.04 22.17 0.92
C THR A 116 3.73 22.83 1.34
N ALA A 117 2.83 22.07 1.97
CA ALA A 117 1.58 22.60 2.53
C ALA A 117 1.83 23.72 3.57
N LEU A 118 2.86 23.55 4.42
CA LEU A 118 3.31 24.56 5.37
C LEU A 118 3.77 25.84 4.65
N ASP A 119 4.66 25.74 3.67
CA ASP A 119 5.21 26.90 2.96
C ASP A 119 4.13 27.67 2.17
N MET A 120 3.18 26.96 1.56
CA MET A 120 2.01 27.57 0.93
C MET A 120 1.14 28.31 1.95
N SER A 121 0.92 27.72 3.11
CA SER A 121 0.12 28.32 4.18
C SER A 121 0.78 29.55 4.78
N LEU A 122 2.11 29.59 4.86
CA LEU A 122 2.87 30.78 5.27
C LEU A 122 2.71 31.92 4.25
N THR A 123 2.80 31.60 2.96
CA THR A 123 2.55 32.55 1.87
C THR A 123 1.14 33.14 1.98
N PHE A 124 0.14 32.29 2.16
CA PHE A 124 -1.25 32.74 2.32
C PHE A 124 -1.42 33.61 3.58
N LYS A 125 -0.85 33.19 4.71
CA LYS A 125 -0.88 33.95 5.98
C LYS A 125 -0.30 35.34 5.81
N LYS A 126 0.87 35.47 5.18
CA LYS A 126 1.50 36.77 4.92
C LYS A 126 0.58 37.68 4.11
N LYS A 127 0.02 37.16 3.00
CA LYS A 127 -0.90 37.95 2.16
C LYS A 127 -2.18 38.35 2.89
N LYS A 128 -2.70 37.49 3.77
CA LYS A 128 -3.81 37.83 4.65
C LYS A 128 -3.44 39.00 5.58
N THR A 129 -2.31 38.93 6.26
CA THR A 129 -1.82 40.01 7.14
C THR A 129 -1.62 41.32 6.37
N ASP A 130 -1.06 41.26 5.15
CA ASP A 130 -0.86 42.43 4.31
C ASP A 130 -2.20 43.11 3.98
N VAL A 131 -3.22 42.34 3.62
CA VAL A 131 -4.58 42.87 3.34
C VAL A 131 -5.24 43.43 4.60
N GLU A 132 -5.07 42.79 5.75
CA GLU A 132 -5.61 43.26 7.03
C GLU A 132 -4.94 44.57 7.50
N SER A 133 -3.73 44.85 7.05
CA SER A 133 -2.99 46.08 7.37
C SER A 133 -3.35 47.30 6.50
N LEU A 134 -4.14 47.11 5.43
CA LEU A 134 -4.50 48.19 4.51
C LEU A 134 -5.49 49.20 5.13
N PRO A 135 -5.43 50.48 4.73
CA PRO A 135 -6.42 51.49 5.13
C PRO A 135 -7.84 51.05 4.74
N VAL A 136 -8.83 51.46 5.55
CA VAL A 136 -10.25 51.08 5.35
C VAL A 136 -10.77 51.45 3.95
N SER A 137 -10.27 52.55 3.36
CA SER A 137 -10.63 53.01 2.01
C SER A 137 -10.21 52.05 0.89
N ASP A 138 -9.15 51.27 1.08
CA ASP A 138 -8.57 50.38 0.06
C ASP A 138 -8.95 48.90 0.28
N ASN A 139 -9.66 48.60 1.37
CA ASN A 139 -9.82 47.21 1.81
C ASN A 139 -10.85 46.41 0.99
N THR A 140 -11.85 47.05 0.34
CA THR A 140 -12.92 46.29 -0.35
C THR A 140 -12.38 45.48 -1.53
N LEU A 141 -11.59 46.09 -2.41
CA LEU A 141 -10.96 45.40 -3.54
C LEU A 141 -9.91 44.39 -3.05
N ALA A 142 -9.14 44.75 -2.02
CA ALA A 142 -8.14 43.86 -1.43
C ALA A 142 -8.77 42.61 -0.78
N LYS A 143 -9.92 42.74 -0.12
CA LYS A 143 -10.68 41.62 0.45
C LYS A 143 -11.26 40.71 -0.64
N GLN A 144 -11.77 41.28 -1.74
CA GLN A 144 -12.21 40.46 -2.88
C GLN A 144 -11.03 39.68 -3.49
N ALA A 145 -9.88 40.32 -3.67
CA ALA A 145 -8.66 39.66 -4.13
C ALA A 145 -8.19 38.56 -3.15
N LEU A 146 -8.32 38.77 -1.84
CA LEU A 146 -8.03 37.76 -0.82
C LEU A 146 -8.96 36.56 -0.90
N LEU A 147 -10.26 36.75 -1.15
CA LEU A 147 -11.21 35.65 -1.34
C LEU A 147 -10.89 34.82 -2.58
N THR A 148 -10.54 35.46 -3.69
CA THR A 148 -10.08 34.75 -4.90
C THR A 148 -8.80 33.96 -4.59
N HIS A 149 -7.86 34.58 -3.89
CA HIS A 149 -6.61 33.92 -3.53
C HIS A 149 -6.82 32.76 -2.56
N LEU A 150 -7.77 32.84 -1.63
CA LEU A 150 -8.15 31.73 -0.74
C LEU A 150 -8.67 30.53 -1.54
N LYS A 151 -9.49 30.76 -2.56
CA LYS A 151 -9.97 29.69 -3.44
C LYS A 151 -8.82 29.00 -4.17
N THR A 152 -7.92 29.79 -4.75
CA THR A 152 -6.72 29.27 -5.43
C THR A 152 -5.83 28.50 -4.46
N PHE A 153 -5.54 29.08 -3.29
CA PHE A 153 -4.75 28.44 -2.25
C PHE A 153 -5.35 27.08 -1.84
N ASN A 154 -6.66 27.00 -1.59
CA ASN A 154 -7.30 25.75 -1.20
C ASN A 154 -7.20 24.69 -2.32
N ALA A 155 -7.44 25.07 -3.57
CA ALA A 155 -7.36 24.15 -4.71
C ALA A 155 -5.92 23.65 -4.92
N GLU A 156 -4.92 24.54 -4.84
CA GLU A 156 -3.52 24.17 -4.97
C GLU A 156 -3.05 23.30 -3.81
N LEU A 157 -3.46 23.63 -2.58
CA LEU A 157 -3.12 22.87 -1.37
C LEU A 157 -3.66 21.45 -1.44
N ASP A 158 -4.91 21.29 -1.91
CA ASP A 158 -5.55 20.00 -2.08
C ASP A 158 -4.79 19.13 -3.09
N ALA A 159 -4.58 19.69 -4.30
CA ALA A 159 -3.94 18.99 -5.42
C ALA A 159 -2.45 18.68 -5.20
N CYS A 160 -1.69 19.58 -4.57
CA CYS A 160 -0.25 19.36 -4.38
C CYS A 160 0.05 18.33 -3.29
N CYS A 161 -0.76 18.36 -2.23
CA CYS A 161 -0.30 17.99 -0.92
C CYS A 161 -1.33 17.14 -0.17
N VAL A 162 -2.58 17.60 -0.02
CA VAL A 162 -3.58 16.86 0.78
C VAL A 162 -3.89 15.51 0.18
N GLU A 163 -4.22 15.45 -1.11
CA GLU A 163 -4.54 14.19 -1.80
C GLU A 163 -3.37 13.19 -1.68
N LYS A 164 -2.15 13.67 -1.97
CA LYS A 164 -0.93 12.86 -1.88
C LYS A 164 -0.69 12.32 -0.47
N ILE A 165 -0.79 13.17 0.55
CA ILE A 165 -0.63 12.78 1.96
C ILE A 165 -1.69 11.74 2.34
N THR A 166 -2.94 11.93 1.92
CA THR A 166 -4.04 10.99 2.21
C THR A 166 -3.79 9.63 1.58
N LEU A 167 -3.37 9.57 0.32
CA LEU A 167 -3.06 8.30 -0.35
C LEU A 167 -1.86 7.60 0.30
N ILE A 168 -0.79 8.34 0.61
CA ILE A 168 0.36 7.77 1.33
C ILE A 168 -0.07 7.23 2.70
N ASN A 169 -0.86 7.98 3.47
CA ASN A 169 -1.35 7.53 4.77
C ASN A 169 -2.18 6.25 4.67
N ARG A 170 -3.02 6.14 3.63
CA ARG A 170 -3.78 4.92 3.35
C ARG A 170 -2.85 3.74 3.09
N PHE A 171 -1.82 3.94 2.26
CA PHE A 171 -0.83 2.90 1.96
C PHE A 171 -0.04 2.46 3.21
N LEU A 172 0.41 3.42 4.02
CA LEU A 172 1.19 3.16 5.24
C LEU A 172 0.35 2.55 6.38
N SER A 173 -0.98 2.50 6.24
CA SER A 173 -1.85 1.97 7.29
C SER A 173 -1.66 0.46 7.54
N SER A 174 -1.07 -0.27 6.60
CA SER A 174 -0.66 -1.67 6.80
C SER A 174 0.46 -1.83 7.84
N GLU A 175 1.31 -0.81 8.01
CA GLU A 175 2.37 -0.73 9.02
C GLU A 175 2.10 0.44 9.99
N LYS A 176 0.83 0.64 10.38
CA LYS A 176 0.40 1.78 11.19
C LYS A 176 1.23 1.96 12.47
N GLU A 177 1.65 0.89 13.12
CA GLU A 177 2.44 0.96 14.35
C GLU A 177 3.80 1.64 14.11
N LYS A 178 4.45 1.33 12.99
CA LYS A 178 5.75 1.89 12.62
C LYS A 178 5.66 3.33 12.13
N TYR A 179 4.60 3.68 11.39
CA TYR A 179 4.41 5.00 10.78
C TYR A 179 3.35 5.86 11.46
N PHE A 180 2.97 5.54 12.70
CA PHE A 180 1.84 6.13 13.41
C PHE A 180 1.88 7.67 13.42
N ASP A 181 3.01 8.26 13.80
CA ASP A 181 3.13 9.70 13.95
C ASP A 181 3.13 10.46 12.63
N VAL A 182 3.64 9.83 11.56
CA VAL A 182 3.57 10.36 10.18
C VAL A 182 2.12 10.35 9.69
N ILE A 183 1.43 9.21 9.87
CA ILE A 183 0.01 9.07 9.52
C ILE A 183 -0.81 10.11 10.31
N LYS A 184 -0.55 10.26 11.60
CA LYS A 184 -1.21 11.26 12.46
C LYS A 184 -0.94 12.68 11.99
N LEU A 185 0.29 13.00 11.61
CA LEU A 185 0.63 14.31 11.04
C LEU A 185 -0.16 14.55 9.75
N GLY A 186 -0.17 13.57 8.84
CA GLY A 186 -0.85 13.66 7.56
C GLY A 186 -2.38 13.83 7.68
N HIS A 187 -3.04 13.07 8.57
CA HIS A 187 -4.48 13.24 8.84
C HIS A 187 -4.84 14.64 9.36
N ASN A 188 -3.91 15.28 10.06
CA ASN A 188 -4.12 16.59 10.67
C ASN A 188 -3.55 17.74 9.83
N THR A 189 -3.19 17.51 8.56
CA THR A 189 -2.59 18.53 7.69
C THR A 189 -3.41 19.81 7.64
N LEU A 190 -4.69 19.72 7.24
CA LEU A 190 -5.57 20.89 7.16
C LEU A 190 -5.77 21.58 8.51
N HIS A 191 -5.83 20.81 9.59
CA HIS A 191 -5.94 21.34 10.95
C HIS A 191 -4.71 22.20 11.31
N TYR A 192 -3.50 21.67 11.11
CA TYR A 192 -2.25 22.39 11.38
C TYR A 192 -2.08 23.63 10.49
N MET A 193 -2.42 23.54 9.20
CA MET A 193 -2.40 24.70 8.31
C MET A 193 -3.37 25.79 8.76
N GLY A 194 -4.58 25.40 9.18
CA GLY A 194 -5.55 26.33 9.76
C GLY A 194 -5.06 27.00 11.04
N MET A 195 -4.48 26.25 11.98
CA MET A 195 -3.88 26.79 13.19
C MET A 195 -2.75 27.78 12.87
N LEU A 196 -1.89 27.45 11.90
CA LEU A 196 -0.77 28.29 11.51
C LEU A 196 -1.26 29.63 10.96
N ILE A 197 -2.23 29.61 10.05
CA ILE A 197 -2.84 30.80 9.44
C ILE A 197 -3.51 31.68 10.51
N ARG A 198 -4.12 31.08 11.54
CA ARG A 198 -4.71 31.81 12.68
C ARG A 198 -3.69 32.28 13.71
N GLY A 199 -2.44 31.82 13.64
CA GLY A 199 -1.39 32.14 14.61
C GLY A 199 -1.47 31.34 15.91
N GLU A 200 -2.25 30.25 15.93
CA GLU A 200 -2.40 29.34 17.09
C GLU A 200 -1.22 28.37 17.24
N ILE A 201 -0.43 28.20 16.17
CA ILE A 201 0.82 27.45 16.17
C ILE A 201 1.88 28.21 15.39
N THR A 202 3.14 28.06 15.78
CA THR A 202 4.27 28.71 15.11
C THR A 202 4.80 27.86 13.96
N GLU A 203 5.40 28.52 12.97
CA GLU A 203 6.14 27.87 11.90
C GLU A 203 7.20 26.92 12.45
N GLN A 204 7.99 27.40 13.42
CA GLN A 204 9.07 26.61 14.01
C GLN A 204 8.57 25.34 14.69
N ALA A 205 7.42 25.39 15.37
CA ALA A 205 6.83 24.20 15.99
C ALA A 205 6.49 23.12 14.94
N LEU A 206 5.91 23.53 13.80
CA LEU A 206 5.62 22.60 12.71
C LEU A 206 6.88 22.09 12.03
N ARG A 207 7.87 22.95 11.76
CA ARG A 207 9.16 22.52 11.19
C ARG A 207 9.89 21.53 12.09
N ASN A 208 9.90 21.77 13.40
CA ASN A 208 10.48 20.84 14.38
C ASN A 208 9.75 19.49 14.38
N LYS A 209 8.41 19.50 14.28
CA LYS A 209 7.62 18.27 14.20
C LYS A 209 7.96 17.48 12.92
N ILE A 210 8.07 18.14 11.77
CA ILE A 210 8.48 17.50 10.50
C ILE A 210 9.89 16.93 10.62
N ALA A 211 10.84 17.72 11.14
CA ALA A 211 12.24 17.31 11.27
C ALA A 211 12.41 16.11 12.22
N SER A 212 11.73 16.13 13.36
CA SER A 212 11.71 15.01 14.32
C SER A 212 11.21 13.73 13.66
N GLN A 213 10.11 13.79 12.91
CA GLN A 213 9.57 12.61 12.23
C GLN A 213 10.48 12.12 11.10
N ARG A 214 11.13 13.03 10.36
CA ARG A 214 12.11 12.66 9.34
C ARG A 214 13.29 11.91 9.94
N HIS A 215 13.79 12.38 11.08
CA HIS A 215 14.85 11.70 11.82
C HIS A 215 14.45 10.27 12.19
N THR A 216 13.29 10.10 12.84
CA THR A 216 12.76 8.78 13.23
C THR A 216 12.60 7.84 12.02
N ILE A 217 12.05 8.31 10.90
CA ILE A 217 11.91 7.48 9.68
C ILE A 217 13.27 7.05 9.14
N THR A 218 14.27 7.94 9.20
CA THR A 218 15.62 7.64 8.71
C THR A 218 16.34 6.63 9.62
N GLU A 219 16.16 6.74 10.95
CA GLU A 219 16.73 5.78 11.91
C GLU A 219 16.09 4.39 11.84
N LEU A 220 14.79 4.30 11.55
CA LEU A 220 14.12 3.03 11.30
C LEU A 220 14.77 2.26 10.13
N ALA A 221 15.35 2.97 9.16
CA ALA A 221 16.05 2.39 8.03
C ALA A 221 17.39 1.77 8.44
N SER A 222 18.18 2.48 9.23
CA SER A 222 19.49 1.99 9.69
C SER A 222 19.35 0.75 10.55
N LEU A 223 18.37 0.71 11.45
CA LEU A 223 18.12 -0.47 12.29
C LEU A 223 17.65 -1.69 11.48
N SER A 224 16.96 -1.48 10.35
CA SER A 224 16.56 -2.57 9.47
C SER A 224 17.71 -3.11 8.60
N ALA A 225 18.71 -2.26 8.29
CA ALA A 225 19.89 -2.66 7.51
C ALA A 225 20.88 -3.47 8.36
N ASP A 226 21.09 -3.06 9.62
CA ASP A 226 22.03 -3.74 10.53
C ASP A 226 21.55 -5.15 10.91
N ASN A 227 20.24 -5.33 11.15
CA ASN A 227 19.67 -6.65 11.45
C ASN A 227 19.72 -7.65 10.27
N GLN A 228 19.86 -7.18 9.01
CA GLN A 228 20.03 -8.04 7.84
C GLN A 228 21.49 -8.46 7.60
N SER A 229 22.46 -7.74 8.17
CA SER A 229 23.88 -8.10 8.16
C SER A 229 24.15 -9.30 9.06
N ASP A 230 23.59 -9.30 10.27
CA ASP A 230 23.85 -10.32 11.29
C ASP A 230 23.18 -11.67 10.99
N ALA A 231 22.10 -11.68 10.19
CA ALA A 231 21.41 -12.90 9.77
C ALA A 231 22.18 -13.73 8.71
N LYS A 232 23.24 -13.18 8.11
CA LYS A 232 24.06 -13.88 7.10
C LYS A 232 25.26 -14.63 7.68
N GLU A 233 25.53 -14.54 8.99
CA GLU A 233 26.72 -15.10 9.62
C GLU A 233 26.50 -16.44 10.36
N HIS A 234 25.34 -17.09 10.19
CA HIS A 234 25.05 -18.39 10.80
C HIS A 234 24.58 -19.43 9.77
N VAL A 235 25.48 -19.81 8.86
CA VAL A 235 25.44 -21.11 8.20
C VAL A 235 26.50 -21.97 8.89
N PRO A 236 26.12 -22.91 9.77
CA PRO A 236 27.07 -23.89 10.28
C PRO A 236 27.39 -24.88 9.14
N ASP A 237 28.68 -25.01 8.84
CA ASP A 237 29.25 -26.08 8.00
C ASP A 237 28.93 -27.48 8.55
#